data_AF-A0A0S8A5B0-F1
#
_entry.id   AF-A0A0S8A5B0-F1
#
_cell.length_a   1.000
_cell.length_b   1.000
_cell.length_c   1.000
_cell.angle_alpha   90.00
_cell.angle_beta   90.00
_cell.angle_gamma   90.00
#
_symmetry.space_group_name_H-M   'P 1'
#
loop_
_entity.id
_entity.type
_entity.pdbx_description
1 polymer ?
#
loop_
_entity_poly.entity_id
_entity_poly.type
_entity_poly.pdbx_seq_one_letter_code
_entity_poly.pdbx_strand_id
1 'polypeptide(L)'
;MPCIHVLRHVAPIQLPTYRAWAGWLAVAVLLAAPTVTQAQLTTPEEFFGHEIGADYVLPNYQQLSGYWEILQRESDRMVLVDIGQTAEGRTQYMAIVTSPENHRNLARYREISERLARAEGLSDEQARGLAREGRAVVWIDGGLHASEVLGAQQLMETLWQMVSGTDEETTRILDEVIILFVHANPDGHDLVADWYMRVPEPTQRSLSGLPRLYQKYVGHDNNRDSYASTQPETENMNRVLYHQWYPKIMYNHHQTGPLGTVMFAPPFRDPFNYNFDPLIVTGIDLVG
;
A
#
# COMPACT_ATOMS: atom_id res chain seq x y z
N MET A 1 -58.79 62.99 -51.22
CA MET A 1 -57.44 63.08 -51.80
C MET A 1 -56.87 61.67 -51.89
N PRO A 2 -56.73 61.09 -53.10
CA PRO A 2 -56.02 59.84 -53.37
C PRO A 2 -54.50 60.12 -53.55
N CYS A 3 -53.59 59.15 -53.67
CA CYS A 3 -53.27 58.36 -54.87
C CYS A 3 -52.08 57.40 -54.54
N ILE A 4 -52.07 56.12 -54.95
CA ILE A 4 -51.58 55.57 -56.25
C ILE A 4 -50.04 55.70 -56.38
N HIS A 5 -49.25 54.59 -56.43
CA HIS A 5 -48.87 53.81 -57.64
C HIS A 5 -48.01 54.65 -58.64
N VAL A 6 -47.00 54.18 -59.41
CA VAL A 6 -46.41 52.84 -59.68
C VAL A 6 -45.09 52.97 -60.51
N LEU A 7 -44.25 51.92 -60.53
CA LEU A 7 -43.18 51.49 -61.50
C LEU A 7 -42.50 52.46 -62.52
N ARG A 8 -41.17 52.29 -62.72
CA ARG A 8 -40.44 51.85 -63.99
C ARG A 8 -38.90 51.97 -63.82
N HIS A 9 -38.09 50.91 -63.94
CA HIS A 9 -37.41 50.35 -65.15
C HIS A 9 -36.23 51.23 -65.69
N VAL A 10 -34.93 50.85 -65.63
CA VAL A 10 -34.15 49.81 -66.41
C VAL A 10 -33.69 50.35 -67.79
N ALA A 11 -32.43 50.26 -68.31
CA ALA A 11 -31.19 49.48 -68.02
C ALA A 11 -29.90 50.40 -68.17
N PRO A 12 -28.62 50.00 -68.49
CA PRO A 12 -27.99 48.69 -68.78
C PRO A 12 -26.68 48.32 -67.98
N ILE A 13 -26.48 47.05 -67.59
CA ILE A 13 -25.65 45.96 -68.21
C ILE A 13 -24.11 46.17 -68.17
N GLN A 14 -23.38 45.35 -67.39
CA GLN A 14 -22.37 44.36 -67.87
C GLN A 14 -21.91 43.39 -66.75
N LEU A 15 -21.39 42.22 -67.15
CA LEU A 15 -21.11 40.98 -66.37
C LEU A 15 -19.61 40.95 -65.89
N PRO A 16 -19.02 39.88 -65.29
CA PRO A 16 -19.53 38.57 -64.82
C PRO A 16 -19.06 38.10 -63.40
N THR A 17 -19.56 36.94 -62.92
CA THR A 17 -18.91 35.86 -62.11
C THR A 17 -17.88 36.20 -60.98
N TYR A 18 -17.86 35.58 -59.78
CA TYR A 18 -17.94 34.14 -59.43
C TYR A 18 -18.42 33.90 -57.98
N ARG A 19 -18.91 32.70 -57.68
CA ARG A 19 -19.16 32.23 -56.29
C ARG A 19 -17.84 31.80 -55.62
N ALA A 20 -17.58 32.28 -54.41
CA ALA A 20 -16.61 31.67 -53.49
C ALA A 20 -17.30 31.38 -52.15
N TRP A 21 -17.48 30.10 -51.84
CA TRP A 21 -17.97 29.65 -50.53
C TRP A 21 -16.77 29.55 -49.58
N ALA A 22 -16.60 30.52 -48.69
CA ALA A 22 -15.58 30.46 -47.64
C ALA A 22 -16.06 29.54 -46.50
N GLY A 23 -15.82 28.24 -46.64
CA GLY A 23 -16.01 27.28 -45.56
C GLY A 23 -14.93 27.45 -44.50
N TRP A 24 -15.32 27.85 -43.29
CA TRP A 24 -14.40 27.92 -42.14
C TRP A 24 -14.16 26.53 -41.58
N LEU A 25 -13.00 25.96 -41.90
CA LEU A 25 -12.50 24.71 -41.30
C LEU A 25 -11.96 25.01 -39.90
N ALA A 26 -12.79 24.80 -38.88
CA ALA A 26 -12.35 24.79 -37.49
C ALA A 26 -11.51 23.54 -37.22
N VAL A 27 -10.19 23.68 -37.21
CA VAL A 27 -9.27 22.61 -36.81
C VAL A 27 -9.33 22.46 -35.30
N ALA A 28 -10.09 21.46 -34.82
CA ALA A 28 -10.07 21.06 -33.43
C ALA A 28 -8.75 20.36 -33.12
N VAL A 29 -7.81 21.09 -32.51
CA VAL A 29 -6.57 20.50 -31.98
C VAL A 29 -6.94 19.71 -30.72
N LEU A 30 -7.13 18.40 -30.87
CA LEU A 30 -7.18 17.46 -29.76
C LEU A 30 -5.80 17.43 -29.10
N LEU A 31 -5.64 18.20 -28.03
CA LEU A 31 -4.52 18.06 -27.10
C LEU A 31 -4.68 16.72 -26.38
N ALA A 32 -4.11 15.66 -26.94
CA ALA A 32 -3.91 14.43 -26.22
C ALA A 32 -3.04 14.72 -25.00
N ALA A 33 -3.58 14.53 -23.80
CA ALA A 33 -2.76 14.55 -22.60
C ALA A 33 -1.68 13.47 -22.74
N PRO A 34 -0.43 13.72 -22.30
CA PRO A 34 0.60 12.70 -22.32
C PRO A 34 0.13 11.54 -21.44
N THR A 35 -0.17 10.41 -22.06
CA THR A 35 -0.29 9.14 -21.33
C THR A 35 1.07 8.86 -20.73
N VAL A 36 1.19 9.04 -19.41
CA VAL A 36 2.33 8.54 -18.65
C VAL A 36 2.21 7.02 -18.70
N THR A 37 2.79 6.42 -19.73
CA THR A 37 3.08 4.99 -19.72
C THR A 37 4.04 4.76 -18.57
N GLN A 38 3.52 4.16 -17.50
CA GLN A 38 4.34 3.66 -16.41
C GLN A 38 5.49 2.86 -17.01
N ALA A 39 6.72 3.17 -16.61
CA ALA A 39 7.88 2.39 -17.05
C ALA A 39 7.64 0.92 -16.68
N GLN A 40 8.07 0.00 -17.54
CA GLN A 40 7.98 -1.42 -17.22
C GLN A 40 8.76 -1.66 -15.93
N LEU A 41 8.02 -1.93 -14.84
CA LEU A 41 8.61 -2.20 -13.53
C LEU A 41 9.40 -3.50 -13.61
N THR A 42 10.55 -3.53 -12.94
CA THR A 42 11.32 -4.76 -12.73
C THR A 42 10.44 -5.80 -12.05
N THR A 43 10.22 -6.93 -12.70
CA THR A 43 9.45 -8.07 -12.16
C THR A 43 10.25 -8.80 -11.06
N PRO A 44 9.59 -9.59 -10.20
CA PRO A 44 10.31 -10.41 -9.23
C PRO A 44 11.24 -11.42 -9.91
N GLU A 45 10.83 -12.03 -11.02
CA GLU A 45 11.67 -12.97 -11.77
C GLU A 45 12.93 -12.30 -12.34
N GLU A 46 12.83 -11.07 -12.87
CA GLU A 46 13.98 -10.30 -13.38
C GLU A 46 14.96 -9.91 -12.27
N PHE A 47 14.49 -9.66 -11.05
CA PHE A 47 15.36 -9.25 -9.93
C PHE A 47 15.94 -10.44 -9.14
N PHE A 48 15.11 -11.41 -8.75
CA PHE A 48 15.52 -12.57 -7.94
C PHE A 48 16.05 -13.74 -8.79
N GLY A 49 15.79 -13.75 -10.10
CA GLY A 49 16.10 -14.85 -11.00
C GLY A 49 15.12 -16.03 -10.91
N HIS A 50 14.00 -15.84 -10.21
CA HIS A 50 12.92 -16.82 -10.02
C HIS A 50 11.63 -16.12 -9.55
N GLU A 51 10.48 -16.76 -9.72
CA GLU A 51 9.20 -16.30 -9.15
C GLU A 51 9.21 -16.30 -7.61
N ILE A 52 8.43 -15.42 -6.98
CA ILE A 52 8.23 -15.46 -5.53
C ILE A 52 7.48 -16.73 -5.13
N GLY A 53 7.97 -17.44 -4.12
CA GLY A 53 7.41 -18.71 -3.68
C GLY A 53 7.86 -19.93 -4.50
N ALA A 54 8.81 -19.76 -5.42
CA ALA A 54 9.44 -20.89 -6.12
C ALA A 54 10.11 -21.89 -5.15
N ASP A 55 10.11 -23.17 -5.53
CA ASP A 55 10.56 -24.28 -4.68
C ASP A 55 12.02 -24.10 -4.21
N TYR A 56 12.22 -24.34 -2.90
CA TYR A 56 13.52 -24.32 -2.20
C TYR A 56 14.30 -23.00 -2.21
N VAL A 57 13.75 -21.88 -2.70
CA VAL A 57 14.42 -20.57 -2.68
C VAL A 57 13.74 -19.61 -1.73
N LEU A 58 14.54 -18.94 -0.89
CA LEU A 58 14.06 -17.91 0.04
C LEU A 58 14.94 -16.66 -0.10
N PRO A 59 14.49 -15.64 -0.85
CA PRO A 59 15.06 -14.30 -0.76
C PRO A 59 15.07 -13.79 0.69
N ASN A 60 16.19 -13.22 1.12
CA ASN A 60 16.38 -12.65 2.45
C ASN A 60 15.93 -11.17 2.54
N TYR A 61 16.09 -10.51 3.69
CA TYR A 61 15.67 -9.13 3.86
C TYR A 61 16.52 -8.15 3.02
N GLN A 62 17.81 -8.44 2.85
CA GLN A 62 18.71 -7.60 2.04
C GLN A 62 18.27 -7.60 0.58
N GLN A 63 17.83 -8.75 0.05
CA GLN A 63 17.27 -8.85 -1.30
C GLN A 63 15.89 -8.17 -1.39
N LEU A 64 15.02 -8.36 -0.39
CA LEU A 64 13.72 -7.69 -0.31
C LEU A 64 13.84 -6.17 -0.31
N SER A 65 14.70 -5.61 0.55
CA SER A 65 14.92 -4.17 0.67
C SER A 65 15.56 -3.59 -0.60
N GLY A 66 16.55 -4.27 -1.20
CA GLY A 66 17.10 -3.90 -2.50
C GLY A 66 16.06 -3.89 -3.63
N TYR A 67 15.11 -4.82 -3.62
CA TYR A 67 14.00 -4.84 -4.57
C TYR A 67 13.01 -3.69 -4.36
N TRP A 68 12.65 -3.41 -3.10
CA TRP A 68 11.79 -2.27 -2.75
C TRP A 68 12.44 -0.92 -3.11
N GLU A 69 13.76 -0.80 -2.98
CA GLU A 69 14.51 0.37 -3.44
C GLU A 69 14.47 0.55 -4.97
N ILE A 70 14.41 -0.54 -5.75
CA ILE A 70 14.20 -0.50 -7.20
C ILE A 70 12.78 -0.03 -7.51
N LEU A 71 11.76 -0.68 -6.93
CA LEU A 71 10.35 -0.37 -7.21
C LEU A 71 9.98 1.08 -6.85
N GLN A 72 10.55 1.64 -5.77
CA GLN A 72 10.42 3.07 -5.45
C GLN A 72 10.93 4.00 -6.56
N ARG A 73 11.97 3.63 -7.30
CA ARG A 73 12.53 4.47 -8.37
C ARG A 73 11.76 4.35 -9.68
N GLU A 74 11.04 3.25 -9.85
CA GLU A 74 10.35 2.90 -11.10
C GLU A 74 8.84 3.18 -11.06
N SER A 75 8.22 3.20 -9.87
CA SER A 75 6.79 3.42 -9.67
C SER A 75 6.48 4.77 -9.03
N ASP A 76 5.53 5.52 -9.60
CA ASP A 76 4.96 6.74 -9.02
C ASP A 76 3.86 6.46 -7.97
N ARG A 77 3.57 5.18 -7.70
CA ARG A 77 2.59 4.70 -6.71
C ARG A 77 3.22 4.34 -5.37
N MET A 78 4.55 4.32 -5.25
CA MET A 78 5.27 3.84 -4.08
C MET A 78 6.23 4.89 -3.52
N VAL A 79 6.22 5.05 -2.19
CA VAL A 79 7.25 5.77 -1.44
C VAL A 79 7.80 4.85 -0.36
N LEU A 80 9.12 4.66 -0.32
CA LEU A 80 9.78 3.87 0.71
C LEU A 80 10.18 4.77 1.88
N VAL A 81 9.88 4.32 3.10
CA VAL A 81 10.08 5.08 4.34
C VAL A 81 10.89 4.24 5.31
N ASP A 82 12.03 4.78 5.76
CA ASP A 82 12.75 4.31 6.94
C ASP A 82 11.86 4.57 8.17
N ILE A 83 11.39 3.51 8.83
CA ILE A 83 10.60 3.61 10.06
C ILE A 83 11.43 3.37 11.32
N GLY A 84 12.74 3.24 11.22
CA GLY A 84 13.70 3.08 12.32
C GLY A 84 14.70 1.95 12.08
N GLN A 85 15.53 1.69 13.10
CA GLN A 85 16.55 0.66 13.06
C GLN A 85 16.14 -0.56 13.89
N THR A 86 16.58 -1.76 13.48
CA THR A 86 16.38 -3.03 14.18
C THR A 86 17.37 -3.25 15.34
N ALA A 87 17.18 -4.33 16.11
CA ALA A 87 18.07 -4.70 17.20
C ALA A 87 19.52 -5.00 16.77
N GLU A 88 19.75 -5.42 15.53
CA GLU A 88 21.08 -5.62 14.91
C GLU A 88 21.52 -4.45 14.00
N GLY A 89 20.73 -3.38 13.89
CA GLY A 89 21.12 -2.15 13.18
C GLY A 89 20.89 -2.17 11.67
N ARG A 90 19.85 -2.88 11.21
CA ARG A 90 19.31 -2.77 9.85
C ARG A 90 18.25 -1.67 9.82
N THR A 91 18.11 -0.99 8.69
CA THR A 91 16.92 -0.17 8.44
C THR A 91 15.69 -1.05 8.33
N GLN A 92 14.63 -0.70 9.07
CA GLN A 92 13.32 -1.29 8.91
C GLN A 92 12.48 -0.40 7.98
N TYR A 93 12.08 -0.96 6.85
CA TYR A 93 11.30 -0.24 5.84
C TYR A 93 9.79 -0.46 5.94
N MET A 94 9.05 0.62 5.66
CA MET A 94 7.65 0.62 5.26
C MET A 94 7.54 1.18 3.84
N ALA A 95 6.74 0.56 2.99
CA ALA A 95 6.34 1.11 1.71
C ALA A 95 4.91 1.67 1.79
N ILE A 96 4.74 2.93 1.39
CA ILE A 96 3.43 3.58 1.25
C ILE A 96 3.01 3.42 -0.21
N VAL A 97 1.94 2.66 -0.44
CA VAL A 97 1.42 2.34 -1.78
C VAL A 97 -0.01 2.86 -1.93
N THR A 98 -0.20 3.75 -2.90
CA THR A 98 -1.49 4.42 -3.22
C THR A 98 -1.36 5.11 -4.58
N SER A 99 -2.43 5.70 -5.12
CA SER A 99 -2.36 6.36 -6.42
C SER A 99 -1.47 7.62 -6.41
N PRO A 100 -0.92 8.04 -7.56
CA PRO A 100 -0.07 9.24 -7.64
C PRO A 100 -0.81 10.53 -7.27
N GLU A 101 -2.15 10.54 -7.33
CA GLU A 101 -2.97 11.63 -6.81
C GLU A 101 -3.05 11.63 -5.28
N ASN A 102 -3.17 10.45 -4.68
CA ASN A 102 -3.17 10.33 -3.23
C ASN A 102 -1.81 10.70 -2.63
N HIS A 103 -0.69 10.37 -3.30
CA HIS A 103 0.65 10.82 -2.90
C HIS A 103 0.80 12.35 -2.86
N ARG A 104 0.19 13.09 -3.79
CA ARG A 104 0.17 14.57 -3.76
C ARG A 104 -0.56 15.14 -2.54
N ASN A 105 -1.48 14.38 -1.96
CA ASN A 105 -2.32 14.78 -0.82
C ASN A 105 -1.97 14.03 0.49
N LEU A 106 -0.88 13.26 0.50
CA LEU A 106 -0.58 12.26 1.52
C LEU A 106 -0.54 12.82 2.95
N ALA A 107 0.05 14.02 3.12
CA ALA A 107 0.12 14.69 4.41
C ALA A 107 -1.28 15.08 4.95
N ARG A 108 -2.21 15.48 4.06
CA ARG A 108 -3.59 15.81 4.41
C ARG A 108 -4.37 14.56 4.81
N TYR A 109 -4.20 13.46 4.08
CA TYR A 109 -4.85 12.20 4.45
C TYR A 109 -4.33 11.62 5.77
N ARG A 110 -3.03 11.80 6.09
CA ARG A 110 -2.48 11.45 7.39
C ARG A 110 -3.07 12.31 8.52
N GLU A 111 -3.18 13.63 8.34
CA GLU A 111 -3.84 14.54 9.30
C GLU A 111 -5.32 14.15 9.54
N ILE A 112 -6.06 13.86 8.47
CA ILE A 112 -7.44 13.34 8.56
C ILE A 112 -7.47 12.03 9.37
N SER A 113 -6.52 11.13 9.11
CA SER A 113 -6.41 9.84 9.79
C SER A 113 -6.24 9.99 11.30
N GLU A 114 -5.29 10.84 11.73
CA GLU A 114 -5.05 11.16 13.14
C GLU A 114 -6.27 11.82 13.78
N ARG A 115 -6.84 12.86 13.15
CA ARG A 115 -7.96 13.61 13.72
C ARG A 115 -9.19 12.73 13.95
N LEU A 116 -9.51 11.85 13.00
CA LEU A 116 -10.61 10.90 13.14
C LEU A 116 -10.33 9.84 14.22
N ALA A 117 -9.07 9.40 14.38
CA ALA A 117 -8.71 8.41 15.39
C ALA A 117 -8.70 8.97 16.82
N ARG A 118 -8.29 10.23 16.99
CA ARG A 118 -8.26 10.91 18.30
C ARG A 118 -9.62 11.44 18.72
N ALA A 119 -10.47 11.83 17.77
CA ALA A 119 -11.80 12.42 17.99
C ALA A 119 -11.85 13.69 18.88
N GLU A 120 -10.70 14.26 19.24
CA GLU A 120 -10.58 15.44 20.10
C GLU A 120 -11.17 16.69 19.42
N GLY A 121 -12.19 17.30 20.04
CA GLY A 121 -12.76 18.58 19.60
C GLY A 121 -13.51 18.54 18.25
N LEU A 122 -13.95 17.36 17.80
CA LEU A 122 -14.71 17.17 16.55
C LEU A 122 -16.21 17.06 16.80
N SER A 123 -17.01 17.73 15.97
CA SER A 123 -18.45 17.43 15.85
C SER A 123 -18.71 16.29 14.85
N ASP A 124 -19.86 15.61 14.99
CA ASP A 124 -20.34 14.59 14.03
C ASP A 124 -20.30 15.07 12.57
N GLU A 125 -20.68 16.33 12.32
CA GLU A 125 -20.68 16.91 10.98
C GLU A 125 -19.26 17.05 10.42
N GLN A 126 -18.32 17.53 11.25
CA GLN A 126 -16.91 17.64 10.90
C GLN A 126 -16.29 16.26 10.67
N ALA A 127 -16.56 15.29 11.55
CA ALA A 127 -16.08 13.93 11.41
C ALA A 127 -16.59 13.27 10.11
N ARG A 128 -17.88 13.42 9.78
CA ARG A 128 -18.46 12.95 8.51
C ARG A 128 -17.90 13.69 7.28
N GLY A 129 -17.52 14.96 7.44
CA GLY A 129 -16.79 15.73 6.42
C GLY A 129 -15.42 15.12 6.14
N LEU A 130 -14.59 14.99 7.18
CA LEU A 130 -13.25 14.41 7.11
C LEU A 130 -13.27 12.96 6.60
N ALA A 131 -14.26 12.16 7.00
CA ALA A 131 -14.40 10.77 6.54
C ALA A 131 -14.75 10.64 5.04
N ARG A 132 -15.40 11.66 4.43
CA ARG A 132 -15.65 11.71 2.98
C ARG A 132 -14.44 12.25 2.19
N GLU A 133 -13.63 13.09 2.80
CA GLU A 133 -12.43 13.65 2.17
C GLU A 133 -11.25 12.67 2.20
N GLY A 134 -11.09 11.95 3.32
CA GLY A 134 -9.97 11.07 3.59
C GLY A 134 -9.90 9.81 2.74
N ARG A 135 -8.89 8.99 3.04
CA ARG A 135 -8.72 7.64 2.48
C ARG A 135 -8.67 6.63 3.61
N ALA A 136 -9.10 5.40 3.32
CA ALA A 136 -8.87 4.31 4.26
C ALA A 136 -7.36 4.06 4.32
N VAL A 137 -6.80 3.98 5.53
CA VAL A 137 -5.40 3.59 5.74
C VAL A 137 -5.42 2.13 6.16
N VAL A 138 -4.82 1.26 5.36
CA VAL A 138 -4.74 -0.19 5.60
C VAL A 138 -3.29 -0.55 5.84
N TRP A 139 -3.02 -1.17 6.98
CA TRP A 139 -1.71 -1.71 7.32
C TRP A 139 -1.64 -3.18 6.92
N ILE A 140 -0.60 -3.55 6.19
CA ILE A 140 -0.31 -4.93 5.83
C ILE A 140 1.15 -5.22 6.23
N ASP A 141 1.35 -6.13 7.18
CA ASP A 141 2.69 -6.60 7.52
C ASP A 141 2.88 -8.09 7.26
N GLY A 142 4.15 -8.48 7.18
CA GLY A 142 4.57 -9.86 7.01
C GLY A 142 5.95 -10.11 7.62
N GLY A 143 6.21 -11.39 7.93
CA GLY A 143 7.49 -11.87 8.42
C GLY A 143 7.74 -11.71 9.92
N LEU A 144 6.73 -11.34 10.72
CA LEU A 144 6.88 -11.10 12.18
C LEU A 144 7.56 -12.28 12.90
N HIS A 145 6.97 -13.47 12.79
CA HIS A 145 7.67 -14.71 13.09
C HIS A 145 8.54 -15.07 11.89
N ALA A 146 9.85 -14.84 11.96
CA ALA A 146 10.71 -15.03 10.80
C ALA A 146 10.76 -16.47 10.27
N SER A 147 10.48 -17.48 11.12
CA SER A 147 10.37 -18.88 10.70
C SER A 147 9.09 -19.17 9.90
N GLU A 148 8.11 -18.27 9.92
CA GLU A 148 6.91 -18.29 9.09
C GLU A 148 7.20 -17.59 7.76
N VAL A 149 8.15 -18.19 7.03
CA VAL A 149 8.81 -17.66 5.85
C VAL A 149 7.86 -17.09 4.78
N LEU A 150 6.66 -17.65 4.61
CA LEU A 150 5.72 -17.21 3.57
C LEU A 150 5.28 -15.74 3.76
N GLY A 151 5.16 -15.26 5.01
CA GLY A 151 4.64 -13.91 5.25
C GLY A 151 5.51 -12.81 4.64
N ALA A 152 6.84 -12.95 4.71
CA ALA A 152 7.76 -12.01 4.08
C ALA A 152 7.79 -12.14 2.55
N GLN A 153 7.59 -13.36 2.02
CA GLN A 153 7.55 -13.62 0.58
C GLN A 153 6.29 -13.04 -0.06
N GLN A 154 5.11 -13.35 0.51
CA GLN A 154 3.83 -12.82 0.06
C GLN A 154 3.79 -11.28 0.14
N LEU A 155 4.46 -10.66 1.12
CA LEU A 155 4.57 -9.20 1.21
C LEU A 155 5.27 -8.58 -0.02
N MET A 156 6.32 -9.22 -0.56
CA MET A 156 7.00 -8.76 -1.78
C MET A 156 6.11 -8.86 -3.00
N GLU A 157 5.47 -10.01 -3.20
CA GLU A 157 4.59 -10.26 -4.35
C GLU A 157 3.37 -9.34 -4.33
N THR A 158 2.71 -9.20 -3.17
CA THR A 158 1.51 -8.37 -3.02
C THR A 158 1.82 -6.89 -3.26
N LEU A 159 2.96 -6.40 -2.76
CA LEU A 159 3.40 -5.04 -3.05
C LEU A 159 3.66 -4.86 -4.54
N TRP A 160 4.37 -5.80 -5.19
CA TRP A 160 4.65 -5.73 -6.62
C TRP A 160 3.37 -5.69 -7.45
N GLN A 161 2.40 -6.57 -7.19
CA GLN A 161 1.11 -6.60 -7.86
C GLN A 161 0.33 -5.29 -7.71
N MET A 162 0.37 -4.63 -6.54
CA MET A 162 -0.27 -3.33 -6.37
C MET A 162 0.44 -2.23 -7.18
N VAL A 163 1.78 -2.19 -7.20
CA VAL A 163 2.49 -1.16 -7.97
C VAL A 163 2.46 -1.41 -9.49
N SER A 164 2.37 -2.66 -9.94
CA SER A 164 2.37 -3.05 -11.37
C SER A 164 0.97 -3.18 -12.00
N GLY A 165 -0.05 -3.51 -11.20
CA GLY A 165 -1.41 -3.81 -11.69
C GLY A 165 -2.12 -2.61 -12.30
N THR A 166 -2.70 -2.79 -13.48
CA THR A 166 -3.46 -1.75 -14.22
C THR A 166 -4.90 -2.13 -14.48
N ASP A 167 -5.41 -3.17 -13.80
CA ASP A 167 -6.83 -3.53 -13.85
C ASP A 167 -7.69 -2.53 -13.05
N GLU A 168 -9.00 -2.58 -13.28
CA GLU A 168 -9.97 -1.67 -12.67
C GLU A 168 -10.02 -1.78 -11.14
N GLU A 169 -9.88 -2.99 -10.59
CA GLU A 169 -9.99 -3.23 -9.15
C GLU A 169 -8.72 -2.78 -8.42
N THR A 170 -7.52 -3.11 -8.91
CA THR A 170 -6.26 -2.58 -8.37
C THR A 170 -6.24 -1.06 -8.43
N THR A 171 -6.68 -0.46 -9.53
CA THR A 171 -6.71 1.00 -9.68
C THR A 171 -7.69 1.64 -8.69
N ARG A 172 -8.91 1.10 -8.59
CA ARG A 172 -9.93 1.55 -7.62
C ARG A 172 -9.44 1.45 -6.17
N ILE A 173 -8.79 0.34 -5.81
CA ILE A 173 -8.19 0.16 -4.48
C ILE A 173 -7.18 1.27 -4.21
N LEU A 174 -6.26 1.55 -5.13
CA LEU A 174 -5.21 2.55 -4.92
C LEU A 174 -5.72 4.00 -4.90
N ASP A 175 -6.83 4.29 -5.58
CA ASP A 175 -7.48 5.60 -5.54
C ASP A 175 -8.27 5.82 -4.23
N GLU A 176 -8.83 4.77 -3.63
CA GLU A 176 -9.64 4.85 -2.39
C GLU A 176 -8.86 4.53 -1.10
N VAL A 177 -7.69 3.87 -1.20
CA VAL A 177 -6.93 3.32 -0.07
C VAL A 177 -5.46 3.78 -0.10
N ILE A 178 -4.91 4.03 1.08
CA ILE A 178 -3.47 4.13 1.33
C ILE A 178 -3.03 2.85 2.02
N ILE A 179 -2.21 2.05 1.35
CA ILE A 179 -1.68 0.79 1.89
C ILE A 179 -0.29 1.05 2.49
N LEU A 180 -0.07 0.57 3.70
CA LEU A 180 1.21 0.60 4.40
C LEU A 180 1.73 -0.83 4.45
N PHE A 181 2.63 -1.19 3.53
CA PHE A 181 3.31 -2.48 3.53
C PHE A 181 4.53 -2.42 4.45
N VAL A 182 4.59 -3.26 5.47
CA VAL A 182 5.63 -3.17 6.52
C VAL A 182 6.31 -4.51 6.74
N HIS A 183 7.64 -4.53 6.69
CA HIS A 183 8.38 -5.71 7.10
C HIS A 183 8.58 -5.72 8.60
N ALA A 184 8.01 -6.72 9.27
CA ALA A 184 7.89 -6.72 10.73
C ALA A 184 9.19 -7.14 11.46
N ASN A 185 10.08 -7.89 10.80
CA ASN A 185 11.26 -8.47 11.46
C ASN A 185 12.45 -8.67 10.50
N PRO A 186 13.14 -7.59 10.09
CA PRO A 186 14.23 -7.66 9.12
C PRO A 186 15.38 -8.57 9.57
N ASP A 187 15.79 -8.45 10.84
CA ASP A 187 16.89 -9.23 11.42
C ASP A 187 16.61 -10.74 11.37
N GLY A 188 15.38 -11.13 11.69
CA GLY A 188 14.98 -12.52 11.68
C GLY A 188 14.83 -13.09 10.28
N HIS A 189 14.31 -12.32 9.33
CA HIS A 189 14.15 -12.77 7.95
C HIS A 189 15.49 -13.11 7.31
N ASP A 190 16.52 -12.27 7.51
CA ASP A 190 17.90 -12.62 7.14
C ASP A 190 18.38 -13.90 7.84
N LEU A 191 18.26 -13.98 9.17
CA LEU A 191 18.69 -15.16 9.93
C LEU A 191 18.08 -16.46 9.39
N VAL A 192 16.77 -16.46 9.07
CA VAL A 192 16.05 -17.66 8.63
C VAL A 192 16.32 -17.99 7.16
N ALA A 193 16.31 -16.99 6.28
CA ALA A 193 16.60 -17.20 4.85
C ALA A 193 18.05 -17.62 4.62
N ASP A 194 19.02 -16.91 5.21
CA ASP A 194 20.45 -17.25 5.10
C ASP A 194 20.72 -18.64 5.70
N TRP A 195 20.08 -18.99 6.82
CA TRP A 195 20.16 -20.33 7.39
C TRP A 195 19.62 -21.37 6.39
N TYR A 196 18.43 -21.18 5.83
CA TYR A 196 17.86 -22.14 4.88
C TYR A 196 18.73 -22.31 3.63
N MET A 197 19.21 -21.20 3.06
CA MET A 197 19.97 -21.15 1.82
C MET A 197 21.45 -21.59 1.97
N ARG A 198 21.97 -21.73 3.20
CA ARG A 198 23.35 -22.17 3.48
C ARG A 198 23.72 -23.54 2.89
N VAL A 199 22.72 -24.40 2.64
CA VAL A 199 22.92 -25.72 2.04
C VAL A 199 22.71 -25.61 0.53
N PRO A 200 23.76 -25.85 -0.31
CA PRO A 200 23.63 -25.67 -1.75
C PRO A 200 22.58 -26.59 -2.37
N GLU A 201 22.55 -27.86 -1.94
CA GLU A 201 21.62 -28.89 -2.42
C GLU A 201 20.18 -28.58 -1.96
N PRO A 202 19.25 -28.22 -2.88
CA PRO A 202 17.89 -27.78 -2.52
C PRO A 202 17.14 -28.79 -1.64
N THR A 203 17.23 -30.07 -2.00
CA THR A 203 16.53 -31.16 -1.28
C THR A 203 17.04 -31.42 0.15
N GLN A 204 18.16 -30.79 0.54
CA GLN A 204 18.76 -30.91 1.87
C GLN A 204 18.62 -29.61 2.70
N ARG A 205 17.98 -28.56 2.17
CA ARG A 205 17.74 -27.30 2.90
C ARG A 205 16.77 -27.52 4.05
N SER A 206 17.09 -26.98 5.23
CA SER A 206 16.26 -27.15 6.43
C SER A 206 16.43 -26.02 7.43
N LEU A 207 15.31 -25.64 8.05
CA LEU A 207 15.24 -24.75 9.22
C LEU A 207 15.62 -25.45 10.54
N SER A 208 15.86 -26.76 10.51
CA SER A 208 16.34 -27.51 11.67
C SER A 208 17.64 -26.92 12.22
N GLY A 209 17.70 -26.75 13.54
CA GLY A 209 18.88 -26.26 14.25
C GLY A 209 19.10 -24.74 14.19
N LEU A 210 18.11 -23.95 13.77
CA LEU A 210 18.15 -22.48 13.84
C LEU A 210 18.67 -22.02 15.22
N PRO A 211 19.70 -21.16 15.29
CA PRO A 211 20.40 -20.85 16.54
C PRO A 211 19.62 -19.92 17.47
N ARG A 212 18.55 -19.30 16.98
CA ARG A 212 17.61 -18.44 17.71
C ARG A 212 16.21 -18.65 17.12
N LEU A 213 15.18 -18.34 17.88
CA LEU A 213 13.78 -18.59 17.47
C LEU A 213 13.37 -17.72 16.27
N TYR A 214 13.55 -16.40 16.37
CA TYR A 214 13.15 -15.44 15.34
C TYR A 214 14.27 -14.44 15.03
N GLN A 215 14.73 -13.62 15.99
CA GLN A 215 15.79 -12.62 15.81
C GLN A 215 16.70 -12.46 17.06
N LYS A 216 17.43 -11.36 17.17
CA LYS A 216 18.17 -11.00 18.41
C LYS A 216 17.19 -10.81 19.57
N TYR A 217 17.42 -11.53 20.66
CA TYR A 217 16.36 -11.94 21.58
C TYR A 217 16.39 -11.23 22.94
N VAL A 218 15.20 -11.04 23.54
CA VAL A 218 15.00 -10.42 24.86
C VAL A 218 14.30 -11.31 25.89
N GLY A 219 13.57 -12.36 25.50
CA GLY A 219 12.91 -13.26 26.47
C GLY A 219 11.64 -13.98 26.00
N HIS A 220 11.06 -13.61 24.86
CA HIS A 220 9.72 -14.03 24.45
C HIS A 220 9.51 -14.09 22.92
N ASP A 221 8.37 -14.67 22.54
CA ASP A 221 7.71 -14.55 21.22
C ASP A 221 7.47 -13.06 20.90
N ASN A 222 7.88 -12.59 19.70
CA ASN A 222 7.79 -11.16 19.36
C ASN A 222 6.38 -10.69 18.99
N ASN A 223 5.45 -11.59 18.63
CA ASN A 223 4.02 -11.28 18.61
C ASN A 223 3.39 -11.30 20.04
N ARG A 224 4.22 -11.24 21.08
CA ARG A 224 3.82 -10.83 22.44
C ARG A 224 4.47 -9.52 22.87
N ASP A 225 5.30 -8.89 22.04
CA ASP A 225 5.99 -7.66 22.44
C ASP A 225 5.11 -6.42 22.35
N SER A 226 4.08 -6.38 21.49
CA SER A 226 3.34 -5.15 21.15
C SER A 226 2.77 -4.36 22.35
N TYR A 227 2.41 -5.05 23.45
CA TYR A 227 1.94 -4.39 24.69
C TYR A 227 3.06 -3.84 25.57
N ALA A 228 4.26 -4.42 25.49
CA ALA A 228 5.42 -4.09 26.30
C ALA A 228 6.39 -3.15 25.57
N SER A 229 6.40 -3.21 24.23
CA SER A 229 7.18 -2.40 23.29
C SER A 229 8.67 -2.34 23.68
N THR A 230 9.30 -3.51 23.83
CA THR A 230 10.68 -3.66 24.31
C THR A 230 11.70 -3.90 23.19
N GLN A 231 11.23 -4.23 21.99
CA GLN A 231 12.07 -4.48 20.81
C GLN A 231 12.05 -3.25 19.88
N PRO A 232 13.19 -2.81 19.33
CA PRO A 232 13.24 -1.67 18.41
C PRO A 232 12.28 -1.78 17.23
N GLU A 233 12.12 -2.99 16.68
CA GLU A 233 11.18 -3.30 15.59
C GLU A 233 9.73 -3.02 16.00
N THR A 234 9.37 -3.42 17.22
CA THR A 234 8.05 -3.19 17.81
C THR A 234 7.85 -1.72 18.17
N GLU A 235 8.85 -1.02 18.72
CA GLU A 235 8.81 0.43 18.95
C GLU A 235 8.61 1.23 17.64
N ASN A 236 9.27 0.81 16.57
CA ASN A 236 9.12 1.38 15.23
C ASN A 236 7.70 1.18 14.71
N MET A 237 7.20 -0.06 14.68
CA MET A 237 5.84 -0.37 14.24
C MET A 237 4.78 0.35 15.08
N ASN A 238 4.88 0.30 16.41
CA ASN A 238 3.97 0.97 17.34
C ASN A 238 3.92 2.49 17.10
N ARG A 239 5.08 3.13 16.84
CA ARG A 239 5.14 4.55 16.50
C ARG A 239 4.37 4.88 15.23
N VAL A 240 4.49 4.06 14.19
CA VAL A 240 3.77 4.27 12.92
C VAL A 240 2.26 4.03 13.11
N LEU A 241 1.89 2.91 13.73
CA LEU A 241 0.50 2.52 14.02
C LEU A 241 -0.25 3.57 14.86
N TYR A 242 0.29 3.92 16.03
CA TYR A 242 -0.46 4.62 17.09
C TYR A 242 -0.11 6.11 17.25
N HIS A 243 0.91 6.62 16.53
CA HIS A 243 1.36 8.01 16.63
C HIS A 243 1.56 8.73 15.29
N GLN A 244 1.34 8.05 14.15
CA GLN A 244 1.54 8.66 12.83
C GLN A 244 0.39 8.40 11.86
N TRP A 245 -0.05 7.14 11.72
CA TRP A 245 -0.93 6.75 10.62
C TRP A 245 -2.33 6.31 11.01
N TYR A 246 -2.52 5.74 12.20
CA TYR A 246 -3.83 5.32 12.72
C TYR A 246 -4.65 4.51 11.68
N PRO A 247 -4.12 3.35 11.23
CA PRO A 247 -4.79 2.52 10.23
C PRO A 247 -6.15 2.03 10.73
N LYS A 248 -7.09 1.87 9.80
CA LYS A 248 -8.47 1.44 10.06
C LYS A 248 -8.58 -0.08 10.02
N ILE A 249 -7.67 -0.72 9.29
CA ILE A 249 -7.52 -2.17 9.16
C ILE A 249 -6.04 -2.46 9.36
N MET A 250 -5.73 -3.44 10.20
CA MET A 250 -4.39 -4.00 10.37
C MET A 250 -4.46 -5.48 9.99
N TYR A 251 -3.67 -5.88 9.00
CA TYR A 251 -3.59 -7.26 8.54
C TYR A 251 -2.15 -7.77 8.68
N ASN A 252 -1.95 -8.56 9.74
CA ASN A 252 -0.66 -9.12 10.15
C ASN A 252 -0.59 -10.58 9.69
N HIS A 253 0.33 -10.88 8.77
CA HIS A 253 0.41 -12.21 8.15
C HIS A 253 1.19 -13.21 8.99
N HIS A 254 0.53 -14.33 9.27
CA HIS A 254 1.09 -15.52 9.90
C HIS A 254 0.92 -16.76 9.02
N GLN A 255 1.71 -17.79 9.25
CA GLN A 255 1.51 -19.11 8.68
C GLN A 255 0.80 -20.05 9.65
N THR A 256 0.04 -21.00 9.11
CA THR A 256 -0.57 -22.08 9.89
C THR A 256 0.48 -22.84 10.67
N GLY A 257 0.28 -22.99 11.98
CA GLY A 257 1.14 -23.82 12.81
C GLY A 257 1.17 -25.29 12.35
N PRO A 258 2.17 -26.07 12.80
CA PRO A 258 2.33 -27.47 12.40
C PRO A 258 1.08 -28.32 12.70
N LEU A 259 0.95 -29.46 12.02
CA LEU A 259 -0.17 -30.39 12.19
C LEU A 259 -0.40 -30.72 13.68
N GLY A 260 -1.63 -30.51 14.16
CA GLY A 260 -1.99 -30.68 15.57
C GLY A 260 -1.92 -29.39 16.41
N THR A 261 -1.62 -28.24 15.80
CA THR A 261 -1.73 -26.92 16.46
C THR A 261 -3.18 -26.67 16.90
N VAL A 262 -3.33 -26.17 18.13
CA VAL A 262 -4.63 -25.77 18.68
C VAL A 262 -4.96 -24.37 18.19
N MET A 263 -6.09 -24.21 17.49
CA MET A 263 -6.65 -22.90 17.20
C MET A 263 -7.08 -22.25 18.50
N PHE A 264 -6.52 -21.08 18.81
CA PHE A 264 -7.02 -20.20 19.86
C PHE A 264 -8.01 -19.22 19.25
N ALA A 265 -9.21 -19.15 19.82
CA ALA A 265 -10.21 -18.14 19.55
C ALA A 265 -10.60 -17.46 20.88
N PRO A 266 -11.11 -16.22 20.85
CA PRO A 266 -11.77 -15.54 21.96
C PRO A 266 -12.83 -16.41 22.70
N PRO A 267 -13.22 -16.05 23.95
CA PRO A 267 -12.95 -14.77 24.59
C PRO A 267 -11.51 -14.59 25.05
N PHE A 268 -10.97 -13.38 24.86
CA PHE A 268 -9.69 -13.02 25.45
C PHE A 268 -9.83 -12.92 26.98
N ARG A 269 -8.79 -13.30 27.74
CA ARG A 269 -8.86 -13.23 29.21
C ARG A 269 -8.67 -11.80 29.70
N ASP A 270 -9.51 -11.44 30.68
CA ASP A 270 -9.33 -10.27 31.55
C ASP A 270 -7.92 -10.17 32.15
N PRO A 271 -7.44 -8.94 32.46
CA PRO A 271 -8.17 -7.68 32.36
C PRO A 271 -8.01 -6.97 31.00
N PHE A 272 -9.11 -6.42 30.48
CA PHE A 272 -9.07 -5.51 29.33
C PHE A 272 -8.52 -4.13 29.71
N ASN A 273 -8.04 -3.37 28.72
CA ASN A 273 -7.68 -1.96 28.90
C ASN A 273 -8.95 -1.15 29.20
N TYR A 274 -9.04 -0.57 30.40
CA TYR A 274 -10.21 0.20 30.86
C TYR A 274 -10.52 1.46 30.04
N ASN A 275 -9.63 1.86 29.11
CA ASN A 275 -9.84 2.96 28.18
C ASN A 275 -10.55 2.53 26.88
N PHE A 276 -10.75 1.23 26.65
CA PHE A 276 -11.52 0.75 25.49
C PHE A 276 -13.02 0.80 25.76
N ASP A 277 -13.78 1.17 24.74
CA ASP A 277 -15.25 1.11 24.81
C ASP A 277 -15.69 -0.36 24.99
N PRO A 278 -16.58 -0.67 25.96
CA PRO A 278 -17.06 -2.03 26.19
C PRO A 278 -17.66 -2.72 24.95
N LEU A 279 -18.20 -1.96 23.99
CA LEU A 279 -18.71 -2.51 22.73
C LEU A 279 -17.60 -3.00 21.79
N ILE A 280 -16.39 -2.43 21.86
CA ILE A 280 -15.22 -2.93 21.10
C ILE A 280 -14.82 -4.29 21.65
N VAL A 281 -14.69 -4.41 22.98
CA VAL A 281 -14.36 -5.69 23.64
C VAL A 281 -15.42 -6.75 23.32
N THR A 282 -16.70 -6.42 23.52
CA THR A 282 -17.83 -7.31 23.21
C THR A 282 -17.88 -7.69 21.72
N GLY A 283 -17.55 -6.76 20.83
CA GLY A 283 -17.50 -7.01 19.38
C GLY A 283 -16.40 -7.99 18.98
N ILE A 284 -15.21 -7.88 19.59
CA ILE A 284 -14.08 -8.79 19.35
C ILE A 284 -14.41 -10.22 19.84
N ASP A 285 -14.97 -10.36 21.04
CA ASP A 285 -15.34 -11.67 21.60
C ASP A 285 -16.44 -12.40 20.79
N LEU A 286 -17.20 -11.68 19.95
CA LEU A 286 -18.21 -12.26 19.07
C LEU A 286 -17.66 -12.79 17.73
N VAL A 287 -16.46 -12.38 17.31
CA VAL A 287 -15.94 -12.66 15.95
C VAL A 287 -15.10 -13.95 15.87
N GLY A 288 -14.39 -14.31 16.94
CA GLY A 288 -13.53 -15.51 16.97
C GLY A 288 -12.07 -15.27 16.59
#